data_AF-A0A0A3YIB4-F1
#
_entry.id   AF-A0A0A3YIB4-F1
#
_cell.length_a   1.000
_cell.length_b   1.000
_cell.length_c   1.000
_cell.angle_alpha   90.00
_cell.angle_beta   90.00
_cell.angle_gamma   90.00
#
_symmetry.space_group_name_H-M   'P 1'
#
loop_
_entity.id
_entity.type
_entity.pdbx_description
1 polymer ?
#
loop_
_entity_poly.entity_id
_entity_poly.type
_entity_poly.pdbx_seq_one_letter_code
_entity_poly.pdbx_strand_id
1 'polypeptide(L)'
;RMLACGSCALGVRRYCCASSDCSHSRFFCQSCKSKACSACGMKSTEQWIAEQQHVLPDCEWQHITFTMPHLLWPFFNNNWPLLNDLFRCATRALLKWARQQGIEPGIFCALHTYGRQLNQHPHIHVSVTRGGPDVKHGVWR
;
A
#
# COMPACT_ATOMS: atom_id res chain seq x y z
N ARG A 1 5.23 19.41 12.90
CA ARG A 1 5.74 19.30 11.50
C ARG A 1 4.63 19.19 10.46
N MET A 2 3.69 18.23 10.59
CA MET A 2 2.57 18.07 9.65
C MET A 2 1.68 19.31 9.51
N LEU A 3 1.32 19.96 10.63
CA LEU A 3 0.47 21.17 10.63
C LEU A 3 1.10 22.36 9.88
N ALA A 4 2.42 22.34 9.66
CA ALA A 4 3.14 23.37 8.92
C ALA A 4 3.39 22.96 7.45
N CYS A 5 2.84 21.85 6.98
CA CYS A 5 3.07 21.36 5.62
C CYS A 5 2.61 22.39 4.59
N GLY A 6 3.49 22.77 3.66
CA GLY A 6 3.14 23.73 2.61
C GLY A 6 3.09 25.19 3.09
N SER A 7 3.51 25.49 4.32
CA SER A 7 3.70 26.86 4.78
C SER A 7 5.19 27.27 4.71
N CYS A 8 5.44 28.58 4.74
CA CYS A 8 6.80 29.12 4.73
C CYS A 8 7.63 28.68 5.96
N ALA A 9 6.98 28.21 7.03
CA ALA A 9 7.65 27.73 8.24
C ALA A 9 8.54 26.50 8.01
N LEU A 10 8.33 25.74 6.92
CA LEU A 10 9.18 24.61 6.53
C LEU A 10 10.22 24.99 5.46
N GLY A 11 10.40 26.28 5.18
CA GLY A 11 11.27 26.79 4.14
C GLY A 11 10.56 26.96 2.80
N VAL A 12 11.16 27.80 1.95
CA VAL A 12 10.63 28.22 0.64
C VAL A 12 11.72 28.12 -0.41
N ARG A 13 11.34 27.62 -1.60
CA ARG A 13 12.13 27.77 -2.83
C ARG A 13 11.52 28.86 -3.69
N ARG A 14 12.34 29.82 -4.11
CA ARG A 14 11.97 30.85 -5.08
C ARG A 14 12.53 30.47 -6.44
N TYR A 15 11.68 30.41 -7.45
CA TYR A 15 12.08 30.29 -8.85
C TYR A 15 11.86 31.64 -9.51
N CYS A 16 12.89 32.14 -10.19
CA CYS A 16 12.86 33.37 -10.95
C CYS A 16 13.05 33.05 -12.43
N CYS A 17 12.52 33.90 -13.31
CA CYS A 17 12.90 33.86 -14.72
C CYS A 17 14.43 34.08 -14.85
N ALA A 18 15.06 33.42 -15.83
CA ALA A 18 16.49 33.57 -16.08
C ALA A 18 16.86 34.91 -16.74
N SER A 19 15.90 35.59 -17.37
CA SER A 19 16.11 36.92 -17.95
C SER A 19 16.21 37.97 -16.84
N SER A 20 17.23 38.83 -16.93
CA SER A 20 17.48 39.93 -15.98
C SER A 20 16.34 40.93 -15.87
N ASP A 21 15.54 41.07 -16.94
CA ASP A 21 14.52 42.11 -17.07
C ASP A 21 13.13 41.60 -16.68
N CYS A 22 13.01 40.31 -16.34
CA CYS A 22 11.76 39.69 -15.96
C CYS A 22 11.65 39.58 -14.43
N SER A 23 10.73 40.34 -13.83
CA SER A 23 10.46 40.32 -12.39
C SER A 23 9.60 39.13 -11.91
N HIS A 24 9.20 38.24 -12.82
CA HIS A 24 8.32 37.13 -12.48
C HIS A 24 9.02 36.14 -11.54
N SER A 25 8.38 35.87 -10.41
CA SER A 25 8.85 34.85 -9.46
C SER A 25 7.70 33.99 -8.93
N ARG A 26 8.02 32.74 -8.64
CA ARG A 26 7.12 31.79 -7.99
C ARG A 26 7.77 31.24 -6.73
N PHE A 27 6.99 31.16 -5.67
CA PHE A 27 7.42 30.66 -4.37
C PHE A 27 6.74 29.32 -4.09
N PHE A 28 7.52 28.33 -3.69
CA PHE A 28 7.03 27.01 -3.33
C PHE A 28 7.48 26.68 -1.91
N CYS A 29 6.51 26.55 -1.01
CA CYS A 29 6.73 26.10 0.36
C CYS A 29 7.02 24.61 0.41
N GLN A 30 7.90 24.20 1.31
CA GLN A 30 8.27 22.79 1.41
C GLN A 30 7.18 21.94 2.06
N SER A 31 7.02 20.73 1.52
CA SER A 31 6.17 19.70 2.10
C SER A 31 6.81 19.08 3.34
N CYS A 32 6.02 18.65 4.32
CA CYS A 32 6.53 18.04 5.54
C CYS A 32 7.09 16.61 5.38
N LYS A 33 6.79 15.94 4.26
CA LYS A 33 7.16 14.55 3.95
C LYS A 33 6.70 13.49 4.98
N SER A 34 5.74 13.84 5.82
CA SER A 34 5.17 12.91 6.80
C SER A 34 4.09 12.04 6.15
N LYS A 35 4.10 10.73 6.43
CA LYS A 35 3.02 9.81 6.04
C LYS A 35 1.68 10.14 6.68
N ALA A 36 1.68 10.81 7.84
CA ALA A 36 0.45 11.24 8.53
C ALA A 36 -0.20 12.47 7.87
N CYS A 37 0.55 13.23 7.07
CA CYS A 37 0.02 14.39 6.37
C CYS A 37 -0.76 13.94 5.13
N SER A 38 -2.04 14.29 5.04
CA SER A 38 -2.91 13.91 3.91
C SER A 38 -2.31 14.24 2.54
N ALA A 39 -1.81 15.46 2.34
CA ALA A 39 -1.22 15.88 1.07
C ALA A 39 0.08 15.13 0.73
N CYS A 40 0.98 14.96 1.70
CA CYS A 40 2.23 14.23 1.48
C CYS A 40 1.99 12.73 1.32
N GLY A 41 1.09 12.18 2.13
CA GLY A 41 0.66 10.79 2.12
C GLY A 41 0.05 10.42 0.78
N MET A 42 -0.92 11.20 0.29
CA MET A 42 -1.52 11.01 -1.04
C MET A 42 -0.45 10.96 -2.13
N LYS A 43 0.43 11.95 -2.20
CA LYS A 43 1.51 11.97 -3.19
C LYS A 43 2.41 10.74 -3.09
N SER A 44 2.78 10.32 -1.87
CA SER A 44 3.60 9.11 -1.69
C SER A 44 2.85 7.84 -2.09
N THR A 45 1.55 7.77 -1.85
CA THR A 45 0.70 6.67 -2.27
C THR A 45 0.59 6.60 -3.80
N GLU A 46 0.38 7.73 -4.47
CA GLU A 46 0.35 7.79 -5.94
C GLU A 46 1.68 7.35 -6.57
N GLN A 47 2.81 7.82 -6.02
CA GLN A 47 4.13 7.39 -6.49
C GLN A 47 4.33 5.89 -6.31
N TRP A 48 3.96 5.35 -5.14
CA TRP A 48 4.03 3.92 -4.88
C TRP A 48 3.12 3.11 -5.80
N ILE A 49 1.89 3.58 -6.07
CA ILE A 49 0.96 2.94 -7.01
C ILE A 49 1.56 2.87 -8.41
N ALA A 50 2.14 3.97 -8.90
CA ALA A 50 2.77 4.01 -10.21
C ALA A 50 3.94 3.01 -10.30
N GLU A 51 4.77 2.92 -9.25
CA GLU A 51 5.84 1.92 -9.18
C GLU A 51 5.28 0.48 -9.20
N GLN A 52 4.22 0.20 -8.44
CA GLN A 52 3.62 -1.14 -8.43
C GLN A 52 2.99 -1.50 -9.78
N GLN A 53 2.33 -0.56 -10.45
CA GLN A 53 1.74 -0.79 -11.78
C GLN A 53 2.79 -1.18 -12.83
N HIS A 54 4.05 -0.78 -12.67
CA HIS A 54 5.14 -1.20 -13.55
C HIS A 54 5.72 -2.58 -13.22
N VAL A 55 5.48 -3.09 -12.01
CA VAL A 55 6.02 -4.38 -11.54
C VAL A 55 4.97 -5.49 -11.64
N LEU A 56 3.71 -5.17 -11.38
CA LEU A 56 2.62 -6.14 -11.37
C LEU A 56 2.20 -6.52 -12.79
N PRO A 57 1.84 -7.80 -13.03
CA PRO A 57 1.34 -8.23 -14.33
C PRO A 57 0.03 -7.50 -14.70
N ASP A 58 -0.07 -7.15 -15.98
CA ASP A 58 -1.29 -6.63 -16.59
C ASP A 58 -2.29 -7.77 -16.81
N CYS A 59 -3.09 -8.03 -15.78
CA CYS A 59 -4.11 -9.08 -15.77
C CYS A 59 -5.28 -8.69 -14.88
N GLU A 60 -6.33 -9.50 -14.85
CA GLU A 60 -7.41 -9.32 -13.89
C GLU A 60 -6.94 -9.71 -12.47
N TRP A 61 -7.43 -8.98 -11.47
CA TRP A 61 -7.14 -9.22 -10.06
C TRP A 61 -8.44 -9.40 -9.27
N GLN A 62 -8.39 -10.23 -8.23
CA GLN A 62 -9.47 -10.43 -7.27
C GLN A 62 -9.03 -9.93 -5.89
N HIS A 63 -9.82 -9.05 -5.30
CA HIS A 63 -9.65 -8.62 -3.92
C HIS A 63 -10.41 -9.57 -2.98
N ILE A 64 -9.70 -10.10 -1.98
CA ILE A 64 -10.20 -11.00 -0.94
C ILE A 64 -9.83 -10.39 0.42
N THR A 65 -10.71 -10.49 1.40
CA THR A 65 -10.41 -10.05 2.77
C THR A 65 -10.57 -11.23 3.73
N PHE A 66 -9.53 -11.50 4.51
CA PHE A 66 -9.56 -12.45 5.61
C PHE A 66 -9.67 -11.69 6.92
N THR A 67 -10.78 -11.87 7.63
CA THR A 67 -11.03 -11.21 8.91
C THR A 67 -10.79 -12.18 10.06
N MET A 68 -10.01 -11.75 11.06
CA MET A 68 -9.79 -12.54 12.27
C MET A 68 -11.09 -12.63 13.10
N PRO A 69 -11.47 -13.81 13.62
CA PRO A 69 -12.57 -13.92 14.56
C PRO A 69 -12.38 -13.02 15.79
N HIS A 70 -13.46 -12.38 16.24
CA HIS A 70 -13.41 -11.38 17.32
C HIS A 70 -12.85 -11.90 18.65
N LEU A 71 -13.11 -13.18 18.97
CA LEU A 71 -12.57 -13.86 20.15
C LEU A 71 -11.03 -13.89 20.17
N LEU A 72 -10.40 -13.80 19.00
CA LEU A 72 -8.94 -13.84 18.86
C LEU A 72 -8.31 -12.45 18.81
N TRP A 73 -9.09 -11.37 18.72
CA TRP A 73 -8.55 -10.01 18.68
C TRP A 73 -7.64 -9.69 19.88
N PRO A 74 -8.00 -10.01 21.15
CA PRO A 74 -7.18 -9.63 22.30
C PRO A 74 -5.72 -10.14 22.25
N PHE A 75 -5.46 -11.26 21.55
CA PHE A 75 -4.10 -11.81 21.41
C PHE A 75 -3.15 -10.89 20.64
N PHE A 76 -3.66 -10.02 19.75
CA PHE A 76 -2.83 -9.14 18.93
C PHE A 76 -2.49 -7.81 19.62
N ASN A 77 -3.25 -7.38 20.64
CA ASN A 77 -3.01 -6.09 21.31
C ASN A 77 -1.65 -6.04 22.01
N ASN A 78 -1.22 -7.19 22.56
CA ASN A 78 0.02 -7.30 23.34
C ASN A 78 1.12 -8.06 22.59
N ASN A 79 0.86 -8.48 21.36
CA ASN A 79 1.79 -9.28 20.57
C ASN A 79 1.75 -8.86 19.09
N TRP A 80 2.22 -7.64 18.82
CA TRP A 80 2.36 -7.09 17.48
C TRP A 80 3.11 -8.00 16.50
N PRO A 81 4.16 -8.76 16.91
CA PRO A 81 4.79 -9.75 16.02
C PRO A 81 3.82 -10.79 15.45
N LEU A 82 2.77 -11.18 16.17
CA LEU A 82 1.78 -12.15 15.72
C LEU A 82 0.99 -11.66 14.49
N LEU A 83 0.91 -10.35 14.28
CA LEU A 83 0.27 -9.79 13.09
C LEU A 83 1.00 -10.19 11.79
N ASN A 84 2.31 -10.41 11.85
CA ASN A 84 3.08 -10.85 10.69
C ASN A 84 2.68 -12.27 10.26
N ASP A 85 2.22 -13.11 11.18
CA ASP A 85 1.76 -14.46 10.85
C ASP A 85 0.43 -14.46 10.10
N LEU A 86 -0.35 -13.37 10.16
CA LEU A 86 -1.59 -13.25 9.38
C LEU A 86 -1.33 -13.25 7.88
N PHE A 87 -0.23 -12.64 7.43
CA PHE A 87 0.20 -12.71 6.03
C PHE A 87 0.46 -14.15 5.60
N ARG A 88 1.18 -14.92 6.43
CA ARG A 88 1.48 -16.33 6.15
C ARG A 88 0.22 -17.18 6.15
N CYS A 89 -0.69 -16.96 7.09
CA CYS A 89 -1.96 -17.67 7.17
C CYS A 89 -2.82 -17.44 5.92
N ALA A 90 -2.98 -16.19 5.50
CA ALA A 90 -3.77 -15.82 4.33
C ALA A 90 -3.17 -16.39 3.03
N THR A 91 -1.86 -16.20 2.82
CA THR A 91 -1.18 -16.65 1.60
C THR A 91 -1.10 -18.17 1.51
N ARG A 92 -0.86 -18.88 2.63
CA ARG A 92 -0.80 -20.34 2.65
C ARG A 92 -2.10 -21.00 2.19
N ALA A 93 -3.25 -20.45 2.58
CA ALA A 93 -4.55 -20.96 2.15
C ALA A 93 -4.72 -20.86 0.63
N LEU A 94 -4.42 -19.69 0.07
CA LEU A 94 -4.52 -19.42 -1.37
C LEU A 94 -3.52 -20.24 -2.19
N LEU A 95 -2.25 -20.27 -1.76
CA LEU A 95 -1.21 -21.04 -2.45
C LEU A 95 -1.47 -22.55 -2.41
N LYS A 96 -2.03 -23.06 -1.31
CA LYS A 96 -2.41 -24.48 -1.22
C LYS A 96 -3.48 -24.82 -2.27
N TRP A 97 -4.48 -23.95 -2.45
CA TRP A 97 -5.52 -24.14 -3.46
C TRP A 97 -4.95 -23.99 -4.88
N ALA A 98 -4.16 -22.96 -5.15
CA ALA A 98 -3.58 -22.71 -6.48
C ALA A 98 -2.68 -23.86 -6.96
N ARG A 99 -1.91 -24.47 -6.05
CA ARG A 99 -1.11 -25.67 -6.37
C ARG A 99 -1.96 -26.85 -6.84
N GLN A 100 -3.18 -27.01 -6.32
CA GLN A 100 -4.10 -28.06 -6.78
C GLN A 100 -4.61 -27.78 -8.21
N GLN A 101 -4.62 -26.52 -8.62
CA GLN A 101 -4.97 -26.09 -9.98
C GLN A 101 -3.76 -26.08 -10.93
N GLY A 102 -2.54 -26.26 -10.42
CA GLY A 102 -1.31 -26.22 -11.21
C GLY A 102 -0.92 -24.83 -11.70
N ILE A 103 -1.37 -23.77 -11.03
CA ILE A 103 -1.08 -22.37 -11.37
C ILE A 103 -0.27 -21.70 -10.27
N GLU A 104 0.57 -20.73 -10.65
CA GLU A 104 1.29 -19.85 -9.73
C GLU A 104 0.71 -18.42 -9.77
N PRO A 105 -0.13 -18.03 -8.81
CA PRO A 105 -0.76 -16.71 -8.81
C PRO A 105 0.19 -15.65 -8.23
N GLY A 106 0.07 -14.42 -8.73
CA GLY A 106 0.60 -13.25 -8.07
C GLY A 106 -0.25 -12.90 -6.84
N ILE A 107 0.40 -12.62 -5.70
CA ILE A 107 -0.29 -12.27 -4.46
C ILE A 107 0.32 -11.02 -3.85
N PHE A 108 -0.53 -10.03 -3.57
CA PHE A 108 -0.20 -8.82 -2.83
C PHE A 108 -1.06 -8.75 -1.56
N CYS A 109 -0.47 -8.45 -0.41
CA CYS A 109 -1.18 -8.42 0.87
C CYS A 109 -0.97 -7.09 1.61
N ALA A 110 -2.03 -6.62 2.27
CA ALA A 110 -1.98 -5.48 3.19
C ALA A 110 -2.71 -5.85 4.50
N LEU A 111 -2.05 -5.58 5.63
CA LEU A 111 -2.61 -5.79 6.96
C LEU A 111 -3.26 -4.50 7.46
N HIS A 112 -4.49 -4.61 7.94
CA HIS A 112 -5.17 -3.59 8.73
C HIS A 112 -5.48 -4.14 10.13
N THR A 113 -5.20 -3.33 11.15
CA THR A 113 -5.38 -3.72 12.57
C THR A 113 -6.65 -3.16 13.19
N TYR A 114 -7.23 -2.12 12.60
CA TYR A 114 -8.38 -1.40 13.11
C TYR A 114 -9.50 -1.31 12.06
N GLY A 115 -10.73 -1.29 12.54
CA GLY A 115 -11.91 -1.00 11.74
C GLY A 115 -12.16 0.50 11.63
N ARG A 116 -13.22 0.87 10.90
CA ARG A 116 -13.64 2.27 10.72
C ARG A 116 -13.91 3.01 12.03
N GLN A 117 -14.38 2.31 13.06
CA GLN A 117 -14.66 2.87 14.38
C GLN A 117 -13.42 2.92 15.29
N LEU A 118 -12.22 2.64 14.75
CA LEU A 118 -10.97 2.51 15.51
C LEU A 118 -11.03 1.42 16.60
N ASN A 119 -11.99 0.51 16.49
CA ASN A 119 -12.01 -0.73 17.24
C ASN A 119 -11.01 -1.71 16.64
N GLN A 120 -10.44 -2.55 17.49
CA GLN A 120 -9.55 -3.60 17.03
C GLN A 120 -10.29 -4.51 16.05
N HIS A 121 -9.71 -4.70 14.87
CA HIS A 121 -10.32 -5.50 13.81
C HIS A 121 -9.21 -6.00 12.88
N PRO A 122 -8.38 -6.97 13.30
CA PRO A 122 -7.28 -7.45 12.48
C PRO A 122 -7.83 -8.16 11.24
N HIS A 123 -7.49 -7.65 10.06
CA HIS A 123 -7.85 -8.24 8.79
C HIS A 123 -6.72 -8.06 7.76
N ILE A 124 -6.59 -9.05 6.88
CA ILE A 124 -5.65 -9.02 5.76
C ILE A 124 -6.47 -8.82 4.49
N HIS A 125 -6.17 -7.76 3.76
CA HIS A 125 -6.57 -7.61 2.37
C HIS A 125 -5.56 -8.34 1.49
N VAL A 126 -6.07 -9.14 0.56
CA VAL A 126 -5.28 -9.86 -0.44
C VAL A 126 -5.77 -9.48 -1.82
N SER A 127 -4.89 -8.96 -2.66
CA SER A 127 -5.11 -8.90 -4.10
C SER A 127 -4.41 -10.12 -4.71
N VAL A 128 -5.16 -10.96 -5.42
CA VAL A 128 -4.64 -12.15 -6.09
C VAL A 128 -4.95 -12.09 -7.58
N THR A 129 -4.01 -12.47 -8.44
CA THR A 129 -4.26 -12.54 -9.88
C THR A 129 -5.37 -13.56 -10.18
N ARG A 130 -6.28 -13.23 -11.10
CA ARG A 130 -7.30 -14.16 -11.61
C ARG A 130 -6.66 -15.05 -12.69
N GLY A 131 -5.79 -15.94 -12.23
CA GLY A 131 -4.98 -16.79 -13.08
C GLY A 131 -3.50 -16.70 -12.71
N GLY A 132 -2.67 -17.39 -13.48
CA GLY A 132 -1.22 -17.38 -13.33
C GLY A 132 -0.54 -18.31 -14.32
N PRO A 133 0.79 -18.25 -14.45
CA PRO A 133 1.53 -19.24 -15.22
C PRO A 133 1.26 -20.65 -14.71
N ASP A 134 0.98 -21.56 -15.65
CA ASP A 134 0.94 -22.99 -15.42
C ASP A 134 2.33 -23.49 -15.01
N VAL A 135 2.40 -24.30 -13.95
CA VAL A 135 3.68 -24.76 -13.38
C VAL A 135 4.49 -25.63 -14.35
N LYS A 136 3.87 -26.28 -15.33
CA LYS A 136 4.56 -27.15 -16.30
C LYS A 136 5.05 -26.38 -17.52
N HIS A 137 4.25 -25.45 -18.01
CA HIS A 137 4.48 -24.82 -19.32
C HIS A 137 4.80 -23.33 -19.24
N GLY A 138 4.60 -22.68 -18.10
CA GLY A 138 4.81 -21.25 -17.91
C GLY A 138 3.80 -20.37 -18.67
N VAL A 139 2.74 -20.97 -19.23
CA VAL A 139 1.70 -20.27 -19.99
C VAL A 139 0.62 -19.79 -19.04
N TRP A 140 0.17 -18.54 -19.21
CA TRP A 140 -0.90 -17.96 -18.40
C TRP A 140 -2.22 -18.73 -18.56
N ARG A 141 -2.87 -19.06 -17.44
CA ARG A 141 -4.17 -19.75 -17.37
C ARG A 141 -5.07 -19.13 -16.32
#